data_AF-A0AAX2MDF7-F1
#
_entry.id   AF-A0AAX2MDF7-F1
#
_cell.length_a   1.000
_cell.length_b   1.000
_cell.length_c   1.000
_cell.angle_alpha   90.00
_cell.angle_beta   90.00
_cell.angle_gamma   90.00
#
_symmetry.space_group_name_H-M   'P 1'
#
loop_
_entity.id
_entity.type
_entity.pdbx_description
1 polymer ?
#
loop_
_entity_poly.entity_id
_entity_poly.type
_entity_poly.pdbx_seq_one_letter_code
_entity_poly.pdbx_strand_id
1 'polypeptide(L)'
;MFDALAKPFLANALHLAMFAIPICAAGYFGYDSGQTQAARVYEVRLAKQEASHAETMRQIVEQRLQEQTRSQQEQTRLTDLVHQVGWQLLQTQGQLARSQVQLKERIADATLNDGQAWTGLGPDSLRLYRAALGYPERDPGLPAADAGDAGEASQASAAKRGIPPADLLNHAADYGRWCQELETRLDSYIRLYQEASHG
;
A
#
# COMPACT_ATOMS: atom_id res chain seq x y z
N MET A 1 10.61 115.47 -8.29
CA MET A 1 9.63 115.02 -7.27
C MET A 1 9.32 113.53 -7.42
N PHE A 2 10.34 112.64 -7.44
CA PHE A 2 10.14 111.18 -7.54
C PHE A 2 11.18 110.31 -6.80
N ASP A 3 12.13 110.89 -6.05
CA ASP A 3 13.21 110.12 -5.41
C ASP A 3 13.03 109.82 -3.91
N ALA A 4 11.93 110.28 -3.30
CA ALA A 4 11.71 110.15 -1.85
C ALA A 4 10.78 108.98 -1.46
N LEU A 5 10.12 108.31 -2.41
CA LEU A 5 9.12 107.26 -2.13
C LEU A 5 9.57 105.83 -2.49
N ALA A 6 10.65 105.66 -3.26
CA ALA A 6 11.12 104.35 -3.72
C ALA A 6 12.07 103.63 -2.74
N LYS A 7 12.76 104.39 -1.88
CA LYS A 7 13.80 103.86 -0.97
C LYS A 7 13.29 102.89 0.11
N PRO A 8 12.15 103.11 0.81
CA PRO A 8 11.69 102.16 1.82
C PRO A 8 11.07 100.89 1.20
N PHE A 9 10.52 100.97 -0.02
CA PHE A 9 9.97 99.82 -0.74
C PHE A 9 11.07 98.89 -1.28
N LEU A 10 12.16 99.45 -1.82
CA LEU A 10 13.32 98.66 -2.22
C LEU A 10 14.00 97.98 -1.03
N ALA A 11 14.10 98.66 0.11
CA ALA A 11 14.65 98.08 1.34
C ALA A 11 13.77 96.92 1.87
N ASN A 12 12.45 97.09 1.92
CA ASN A 12 11.53 96.04 2.36
C ASN A 12 11.48 94.85 1.40
N ALA A 13 11.54 95.08 0.08
CA ALA A 13 11.62 94.02 -0.91
C ALA A 13 12.94 93.22 -0.82
N LEU A 14 14.06 93.89 -0.52
CA LEU A 14 15.34 93.23 -0.31
C LEU A 14 15.31 92.33 0.94
N HIS A 15 14.71 92.79 2.03
CA HIS A 15 14.55 91.96 3.25
C HIS A 15 13.63 90.75 3.01
N LEU A 16 12.53 90.93 2.28
CA LEU A 16 11.60 89.84 1.98
C LEU A 16 12.24 88.79 1.04
N ALA A 17 13.02 89.23 0.06
CA ALA A 17 13.81 88.34 -0.80
C ALA A 17 14.90 87.60 -0.01
N MET A 18 15.56 88.27 0.93
CA MET A 18 16.60 87.67 1.77
C MET A 18 16.07 86.53 2.66
N PHE A 19 14.82 86.59 3.09
CA PHE A 19 14.17 85.50 3.83
C PHE A 19 13.50 84.46 2.92
N ALA A 20 12.95 84.86 1.77
CA ALA A 20 12.28 83.92 0.85
C ALA A 20 13.26 82.97 0.14
N ILE A 21 14.43 83.46 -0.28
CA ILE A 21 15.45 82.64 -0.97
C ILE A 21 15.94 81.45 -0.13
N PRO A 22 16.32 81.60 1.15
CA PRO A 22 16.76 80.46 1.96
C PRO A 22 15.64 79.47 2.25
N ILE A 23 14.38 79.92 2.37
CA ILE A 23 13.23 79.02 2.56
C ILE A 23 12.97 78.18 1.30
N CYS A 24 12.99 78.81 0.11
CA CYS A 24 12.84 78.11 -1.15
C CYS A 24 14.01 77.13 -1.41
N ALA A 25 15.25 77.55 -1.10
CA ALA A 25 16.42 76.69 -1.22
C ALA A 25 16.34 75.50 -0.26
N ALA A 26 15.98 75.72 1.00
CA ALA A 26 15.78 74.65 1.97
C ALA A 26 14.64 73.69 1.56
N GLY A 27 13.56 74.21 0.99
CA GLY A 27 12.47 73.41 0.44
C GLY A 27 12.89 72.56 -0.75
N TYR A 28 13.65 73.11 -1.70
CA TYR A 28 14.14 72.38 -2.87
C TYR A 28 15.15 71.29 -2.50
N PHE A 29 16.15 71.61 -1.66
CA PHE A 29 17.13 70.62 -1.17
C PHE A 29 16.50 69.55 -0.28
N GLY A 30 15.53 69.93 0.56
CA GLY A 30 14.77 68.98 1.36
C GLY A 30 13.89 68.06 0.51
N TYR A 31 13.30 68.57 -0.57
CA TYR A 31 12.47 67.79 -1.48
C TYR A 31 13.30 66.78 -2.29
N ASP A 32 14.46 67.19 -2.84
CA ASP A 32 15.32 66.31 -3.63
C ASP A 32 16.01 65.22 -2.78
N SER A 33 16.51 65.59 -1.61
CA SER A 33 17.05 64.61 -0.65
C SER A 33 15.97 63.66 -0.12
N GLY A 34 14.76 64.15 0.11
CA GLY A 34 13.61 63.34 0.52
C GLY A 34 13.16 62.33 -0.53
N GLN A 35 13.07 62.76 -1.79
CA GLN A 35 12.68 61.91 -2.93
C GLN A 35 13.69 60.77 -3.17
N THR A 36 14.98 61.09 -3.18
CA THR A 36 16.04 60.11 -3.42
C THR A 36 16.17 59.11 -2.27
N GLN A 37 15.98 59.56 -1.02
CA GLN A 37 15.96 58.67 0.14
C GLN A 37 14.70 57.79 0.16
N ALA A 38 13.55 58.37 -0.18
CA ALA A 38 12.30 57.62 -0.28
C ALA A 38 12.40 56.52 -1.36
N ALA A 39 12.94 56.84 -2.55
CA ALA A 39 13.15 55.88 -3.63
C ALA A 39 13.98 54.65 -3.18
N ARG A 40 15.11 54.88 -2.51
CA ARG A 40 15.95 53.78 -1.99
C ARG A 40 15.23 52.95 -0.93
N VAL A 41 14.47 53.59 -0.04
CA VAL A 41 13.70 52.88 0.99
C VAL A 41 12.59 52.04 0.35
N TYR A 42 11.95 52.54 -0.71
CA TYR A 42 10.94 51.79 -1.46
C TYR A 42 11.54 50.59 -2.18
N GLU A 43 12.67 50.75 -2.87
CA GLU A 43 13.37 49.65 -3.54
C GLU A 43 13.80 48.55 -2.56
N VAL A 44 14.38 48.92 -1.42
CA VAL A 44 14.76 47.95 -0.37
C VAL A 44 13.55 47.25 0.23
N ARG A 45 12.45 47.98 0.46
CA ARG A 45 11.20 47.37 0.96
C ARG A 45 10.60 46.41 -0.07
N LEU A 46 10.59 46.77 -1.35
CA LEU A 46 10.08 45.92 -2.42
C LEU A 46 10.93 44.66 -2.56
N ALA A 47 12.26 44.80 -2.61
CA ALA A 47 13.18 43.66 -2.67
C ALA A 47 13.04 42.74 -1.44
N LYS A 48 12.90 43.33 -0.24
CA LYS A 48 12.67 42.56 0.99
C LYS A 48 11.32 41.84 0.96
N GLN A 49 10.28 42.50 0.44
CA GLN A 49 8.95 41.91 0.32
C GLN A 49 8.94 40.75 -0.68
N GLU A 50 9.54 40.92 -1.86
CA GLU A 50 9.70 39.86 -2.86
C GLU A 50 10.50 38.67 -2.31
N ALA A 51 11.62 38.92 -1.63
CA ALA A 51 12.40 37.88 -0.99
C ALA A 51 11.59 37.11 0.06
N SER A 52 10.84 37.82 0.91
CA SER A 52 9.99 37.20 1.94
C SER A 52 8.83 36.38 1.34
N HIS A 53 8.25 36.85 0.24
CA HIS A 53 7.22 36.08 -0.48
C HIS A 53 7.82 34.85 -1.15
N ALA A 54 9.00 34.96 -1.77
CA ALA A 54 9.69 33.83 -2.37
C ALA A 54 10.06 32.76 -1.34
N GLU A 55 10.53 33.17 -0.15
CA GLU A 55 10.80 32.25 0.96
C GLU A 55 9.53 31.57 1.47
N THR A 56 8.44 32.33 1.64
CA THR A 56 7.15 31.77 2.07
C THR A 56 6.63 30.74 1.05
N MET A 57 6.71 31.05 -0.24
CA MET A 57 6.29 30.11 -1.29
C MET A 57 7.16 28.85 -1.33
N ARG A 58 8.47 28.97 -1.13
CA ARG A 58 9.37 27.80 -1.02
C ARG A 58 8.98 26.93 0.16
N GLN A 59 8.73 27.51 1.33
CA GLN A 59 8.30 26.76 2.51
C GLN A 59 6.96 26.04 2.27
N ILE A 60 5.99 26.69 1.63
CA ILE A 60 4.70 26.06 1.30
C ILE A 60 4.89 24.90 0.32
N VAL A 61 5.71 25.07 -0.72
CA VAL A 61 6.00 24.00 -1.69
C VAL A 61 6.73 22.84 -1.03
N GLU A 62 7.72 23.12 -0.17
CA GLU A 62 8.45 22.10 0.58
C GLU A 62 7.53 21.34 1.54
N GLN A 63 6.65 22.02 2.26
CA GLN A 63 5.66 21.38 3.13
C GLN A 63 4.72 20.47 2.32
N ARG A 64 4.18 20.97 1.21
CA ARG A 64 3.32 20.16 0.33
C ARG A 64 4.06 18.96 -0.26
N LEU A 65 5.32 19.14 -0.66
CA LEU A 65 6.14 18.06 -1.18
C LEU A 65 6.38 17.01 -0.08
N GLN A 66 6.69 17.43 1.15
CA GLN A 66 6.88 16.51 2.27
C GLN A 66 5.60 15.74 2.61
N GLU A 67 4.45 16.41 2.66
CA GLU A 67 3.14 15.77 2.87
C GLU A 67 2.83 14.77 1.75
N GLN A 68 3.07 15.16 0.50
CA GLN A 68 2.86 14.32 -0.66
C GLN A 68 3.81 13.11 -0.67
N THR A 69 5.08 13.30 -0.30
CA THR A 69 6.06 12.21 -0.18
C THR A 69 5.68 11.25 0.93
N ARG A 70 5.24 11.73 2.09
CA ARG A 70 4.78 10.87 3.19
C ARG A 70 3.58 10.01 2.77
N SER A 71 2.60 10.61 2.10
CA SER A 71 1.44 9.88 1.58
C SER A 71 1.83 8.85 0.51
N GLN A 72 2.75 9.21 -0.39
CA GLN A 72 3.24 8.27 -1.42
C GLN A 72 4.05 7.12 -0.81
N GLN A 73 4.91 7.39 0.16
CA GLN A 73 5.71 6.36 0.84
C GLN A 73 4.81 5.31 1.50
N GLU A 74 3.73 5.75 2.15
CA GLU A 74 2.77 4.84 2.76
C GLU A 74 2.05 3.98 1.71
N GLN A 75 1.62 4.58 0.59
CA GLN A 75 1.02 3.85 -0.51
C GLN A 75 1.98 2.82 -1.13
N THR A 76 3.25 3.18 -1.33
CA THR A 76 4.28 2.26 -1.85
C THR A 76 4.49 1.10 -0.89
N ARG A 77 4.60 1.38 0.42
CA ARG A 77 4.77 0.34 1.45
C ARG A 77 3.62 -0.67 1.44
N LEU A 78 2.38 -0.19 1.39
CA LEU A 78 1.19 -1.06 1.32
C LEU A 78 1.16 -1.86 0.01
N THR A 79 1.56 -1.25 -1.10
CA THR A 79 1.61 -1.89 -2.42
C THR A 79 2.64 -3.01 -2.46
N ASP A 80 3.84 -2.77 -1.93
CA ASP A 80 4.91 -3.76 -1.84
C ASP A 80 4.49 -4.97 -1.00
N LEU A 81 3.80 -4.72 0.11
CA LEU A 81 3.25 -5.73 1.00
C LEU A 81 2.19 -6.60 0.31
N VAL A 82 1.25 -5.98 -0.41
CA VAL A 82 0.26 -6.69 -1.21
C VAL A 82 0.93 -7.54 -2.29
N HIS A 83 1.96 -7.01 -2.97
CA HIS A 83 2.71 -7.77 -3.97
C HIS A 83 3.44 -8.96 -3.35
N GLN A 84 4.08 -8.80 -2.19
CA GLN A 84 4.80 -9.88 -1.52
C GLN A 84 3.85 -11.01 -1.11
N VAL A 85 2.74 -10.68 -0.43
CA VAL A 85 1.75 -11.66 -0.02
C VAL A 85 1.08 -12.32 -1.24
N GLY A 86 0.79 -11.53 -2.28
CA GLY A 86 0.24 -12.05 -3.54
C GLY A 86 1.16 -13.05 -4.23
N TRP A 87 2.47 -12.78 -4.27
CA TRP A 87 3.46 -13.71 -4.82
C TRP A 87 3.53 -15.02 -4.04
N GLN A 88 3.53 -14.95 -2.71
CA GLN A 88 3.56 -16.14 -1.86
C GLN A 88 2.28 -16.97 -2.03
N LEU A 89 1.12 -16.31 -2.05
CA LEU A 89 -0.15 -16.95 -2.32
C LEU A 89 -0.14 -17.70 -3.66
N LEU A 90 0.39 -17.08 -4.72
CA LEU A 90 0.50 -17.71 -6.03
C LEU A 90 1.43 -18.93 -6.02
N GLN A 91 2.58 -18.84 -5.33
CA GLN A 91 3.51 -19.96 -5.18
C GLN A 91 2.87 -21.14 -4.44
N THR A 92 2.20 -20.89 -3.31
CA THR A 92 1.51 -21.91 -2.53
C THR A 92 0.40 -22.57 -3.36
N GLN A 93 -0.40 -21.79 -4.09
CA GLN A 93 -1.41 -22.35 -5.00
C GLN A 93 -0.79 -23.24 -6.09
N GLY A 94 0.36 -22.83 -6.64
CA GLY A 94 1.09 -23.64 -7.63
C GLY A 94 1.66 -24.94 -7.06
N GLN A 95 2.07 -24.96 -5.78
CA GLN A 95 2.48 -26.18 -5.08
C GLN A 95 1.28 -27.09 -4.79
N LEU A 96 0.16 -26.49 -4.38
CA LEU A 96 -1.09 -27.19 -4.11
C LEU A 96 -1.63 -27.90 -5.35
N ALA A 97 -1.65 -27.20 -6.49
CA ALA A 97 -2.08 -27.75 -7.77
C ALA A 97 -1.22 -28.95 -8.19
N ARG A 98 0.11 -28.85 -8.04
CA ARG A 98 1.02 -29.97 -8.34
C ARG A 98 0.78 -31.17 -7.43
N SER A 99 0.61 -30.93 -6.14
CA SER A 99 0.34 -31.99 -5.15
C SER A 99 -0.98 -32.71 -5.44
N GLN A 100 -1.98 -31.98 -5.95
CA GLN A 100 -3.24 -32.58 -6.36
C GLN A 100 -3.17 -33.43 -7.62
N VAL A 101 -2.39 -33.02 -8.62
CA VAL A 101 -2.17 -33.86 -9.80
C VAL A 101 -1.56 -35.19 -9.35
N GLN A 102 -0.52 -35.15 -8.50
CA GLN A 102 0.09 -36.36 -7.93
C GLN A 102 -0.90 -37.19 -7.11
N LEU A 103 -1.79 -36.55 -6.33
CA LEU A 103 -2.81 -37.27 -5.57
C LEU A 103 -3.80 -37.99 -6.50
N LYS A 104 -4.26 -37.33 -7.56
CA LYS A 104 -5.19 -37.93 -8.55
C LYS A 104 -4.57 -39.11 -9.30
N GLU A 105 -3.28 -39.03 -9.62
CA GLU A 105 -2.55 -40.17 -10.20
C GLU A 105 -2.54 -41.37 -9.23
N ARG A 106 -2.22 -41.14 -7.96
CA ARG A 106 -2.21 -42.21 -6.93
C ARG A 106 -3.59 -42.81 -6.66
N ILE A 107 -4.68 -42.06 -6.85
CA ILE A 107 -6.04 -42.60 -6.74
C ILE A 107 -6.26 -43.71 -7.77
N ALA A 108 -5.87 -43.48 -9.02
CA ALA A 108 -6.00 -44.48 -10.06
C ALA A 108 -5.20 -45.74 -9.72
N ASP A 109 -3.94 -45.58 -9.33
CA ASP A 109 -3.06 -46.69 -8.95
C ASP A 109 -3.58 -47.49 -7.74
N ALA A 110 -4.06 -46.80 -6.69
CA ALA A 110 -4.61 -47.45 -5.49
C ALA A 110 -5.87 -48.28 -5.81
N THR A 111 -6.78 -47.73 -6.63
CA THR A 111 -7.99 -48.45 -7.03
C THR A 111 -7.70 -49.64 -7.96
N LEU A 112 -6.65 -49.56 -8.78
CA LEU A 112 -6.15 -50.68 -9.59
C LEU A 112 -5.51 -51.77 -8.73
N ASN A 113 -4.67 -51.40 -7.76
CA ASN A 113 -3.97 -52.33 -6.86
C ASN A 113 -4.91 -53.11 -5.95
N ASP A 114 -5.95 -52.45 -5.42
CA ASP A 114 -6.96 -53.11 -4.61
C ASP A 114 -7.73 -54.15 -5.44
N GLY A 115 -8.04 -53.83 -6.70
CA GLY A 115 -8.68 -54.75 -7.65
C GLY A 115 -10.14 -55.08 -7.31
N GLN A 116 -10.74 -56.02 -8.06
CA GLN A 116 -12.17 -56.37 -7.94
C GLN A 116 -12.52 -57.26 -6.74
N ALA A 117 -11.52 -57.68 -5.95
CA ALA A 117 -11.75 -58.53 -4.77
C ALA A 117 -12.51 -57.80 -3.65
N TRP A 118 -12.54 -56.47 -3.70
CA TRP A 118 -13.17 -55.63 -2.69
C TRP A 118 -14.49 -55.05 -3.20
N THR A 119 -15.53 -55.13 -2.38
CA THR A 119 -16.86 -54.55 -2.64
C THR A 119 -16.97 -53.07 -2.20
N GLY A 120 -15.83 -52.46 -1.85
CA GLY A 120 -15.71 -51.09 -1.31
C GLY A 120 -14.28 -50.55 -1.43
N LEU A 121 -13.86 -49.64 -0.53
CA LEU A 121 -12.47 -49.18 -0.45
C LEU A 121 -11.56 -50.35 -0.02
N GLY A 122 -10.64 -50.75 -0.88
CA GLY A 122 -9.59 -51.69 -0.51
C GLY A 122 -8.52 -51.03 0.38
N PRO A 123 -7.52 -51.81 0.81
CA PRO A 123 -6.51 -51.37 1.77
C PRO A 123 -5.71 -50.15 1.33
N ASP A 124 -5.28 -50.09 0.05
CA ASP A 124 -4.53 -48.96 -0.47
C ASP A 124 -5.42 -47.73 -0.67
N SER A 125 -6.63 -47.93 -1.18
CA SER A 125 -7.61 -46.85 -1.32
C SER A 125 -8.01 -46.27 0.05
N LEU A 126 -8.20 -47.11 1.08
CA LEU A 126 -8.56 -46.64 2.43
C LEU A 126 -7.45 -45.79 3.06
N ARG A 127 -6.18 -46.17 2.85
CA ARG A 127 -5.03 -45.38 3.28
C ARG A 127 -5.01 -44.01 2.61
N LEU A 128 -5.26 -43.96 1.30
CA LEU A 128 -5.29 -42.72 0.54
C LEU A 128 -6.47 -41.82 0.95
N TYR A 129 -7.63 -42.40 1.23
CA TYR A 129 -8.80 -41.70 1.75
C TYR A 129 -8.49 -41.01 3.10
N ARG A 130 -7.86 -41.74 4.03
CA ARG A 130 -7.43 -41.18 5.32
C ARG A 130 -6.43 -40.04 5.14
N ALA A 131 -5.45 -40.22 4.27
CA ALA A 131 -4.45 -39.20 3.94
C ALA A 131 -5.10 -37.93 3.38
N ALA A 132 -6.06 -38.08 2.47
CA ALA A 132 -6.81 -36.97 1.87
C ALA A 132 -7.63 -36.19 2.91
N LEU A 133 -8.05 -36.84 4.00
CA LEU A 133 -8.73 -36.22 5.14
C LEU A 133 -7.78 -35.66 6.21
N GLY A 134 -6.46 -35.73 6.01
CA GLY A 134 -5.46 -35.22 6.94
C GLY A 134 -5.05 -36.18 8.06
N TYR A 135 -5.46 -37.45 8.00
CA TYR A 135 -4.99 -38.49 8.91
C TYR A 135 -3.68 -39.11 8.41
N PRO A 136 -2.80 -39.58 9.32
CA PRO A 136 -1.56 -40.24 8.92
C PRO A 136 -1.84 -41.52 8.12
N GLU A 137 -1.07 -41.71 7.04
CA GLU A 137 -1.14 -42.90 6.16
C GLU A 137 -0.77 -44.21 6.87
N ARG A 138 0.05 -44.12 7.92
CA ARG A 138 0.36 -45.24 8.82
C ARG A 138 -0.04 -44.85 10.22
N ASP A 139 -1.07 -45.51 10.70
CA ASP A 139 -1.45 -45.49 12.10
C ASP A 139 -0.93 -46.79 12.73
N PRO A 140 0.03 -46.75 13.66
CA PRO A 140 0.54 -47.95 14.32
C PRO A 140 -0.54 -48.70 15.13
N GLY A 141 -1.71 -48.08 15.36
CA GLY A 141 -2.87 -48.70 15.98
C GLY A 141 -3.80 -49.45 15.02
N LEU A 142 -3.60 -49.38 13.69
CA LEU A 142 -4.36 -50.19 12.74
C LEU A 142 -3.51 -51.36 12.21
N PRO A 143 -4.05 -52.60 12.23
CA PRO A 143 -3.38 -53.73 11.61
C PRO A 143 -3.09 -53.43 10.14
N ALA A 144 -2.01 -54.03 9.63
CA ALA A 144 -1.81 -54.10 8.18
C ALA A 144 -3.07 -54.72 7.58
N ALA A 145 -3.63 -54.09 6.55
CA ALA A 145 -4.87 -54.55 5.96
C ALA A 145 -4.58 -55.83 5.15
N ASP A 146 -4.59 -56.97 5.84
CA ASP A 146 -4.54 -58.28 5.24
C ASP A 146 -5.89 -58.54 4.55
N ALA A 147 -5.83 -59.02 3.31
CA ALA A 147 -7.00 -59.39 2.53
C ALA A 147 -7.89 -60.45 3.23
N GLY A 148 -7.36 -61.12 4.26
CA GLY A 148 -8.06 -62.12 5.07
C GLY A 148 -8.83 -61.60 6.28
N ASP A 149 -8.66 -60.33 6.68
CA ASP A 149 -9.28 -59.75 7.88
C ASP A 149 -10.51 -58.87 7.57
N ALA A 150 -11.01 -58.97 6.33
CA ALA A 150 -12.32 -58.46 5.95
C ALA A 150 -13.41 -59.32 6.61
N GLY A 151 -13.57 -59.18 7.93
CA GLY A 151 -14.61 -59.84 8.71
C GLY A 151 -15.96 -59.71 8.02
N GLU A 152 -16.50 -60.85 7.59
CA GLU A 152 -17.86 -61.01 7.09
C GLU A 152 -18.27 -60.12 5.90
N ALA A 153 -17.32 -59.67 5.06
CA ALA A 153 -17.67 -59.01 3.80
C ALA A 153 -18.46 -59.92 2.84
N SER A 154 -18.38 -61.25 3.03
CA SER A 154 -19.15 -62.25 2.29
C SER A 154 -20.62 -62.33 2.72
N GLN A 155 -21.00 -61.79 3.88
CA GLN A 155 -22.39 -61.71 4.36
C GLN A 155 -23.09 -60.41 3.97
N ALA A 156 -22.35 -59.42 3.46
CA ALA A 156 -22.95 -58.24 2.87
C ALA A 156 -23.50 -58.59 1.47
N SER A 157 -24.82 -58.52 1.32
CA SER A 157 -25.49 -58.52 0.01
C SER A 157 -24.73 -57.61 -0.94
N ALA A 158 -24.27 -58.15 -2.09
CA ALA A 158 -23.54 -57.38 -3.10
C ALA A 158 -24.21 -56.02 -3.29
N ALA A 159 -23.54 -54.95 -2.85
CA ALA A 159 -24.09 -53.60 -2.89
C ALA A 159 -24.40 -53.29 -4.36
N LYS A 160 -25.68 -53.40 -4.73
CA LYS A 160 -26.13 -53.35 -6.13
C LYS A 160 -25.95 -51.98 -6.79
N ARG A 161 -25.30 -51.02 -6.10
CA ARG A 161 -24.75 -49.73 -6.55
C ARG A 161 -24.27 -48.94 -5.32
N GLY A 162 -23.06 -49.23 -4.82
CA GLY A 162 -22.34 -48.32 -3.92
C GLY A 162 -21.65 -47.20 -4.71
N ILE A 163 -21.22 -46.13 -4.04
CA ILE A 163 -20.37 -45.10 -4.69
C ILE A 163 -19.03 -45.76 -5.06
N PRO A 164 -18.55 -45.65 -6.30
CA PRO A 164 -17.27 -46.21 -6.70
C PRO A 164 -16.12 -45.74 -5.79
N PRO A 165 -15.14 -46.61 -5.45
CA PRO A 165 -13.99 -46.23 -4.62
C PRO A 165 -13.22 -45.03 -5.17
N ALA A 166 -13.04 -44.97 -6.49
CA ALA A 166 -12.42 -43.83 -7.17
C ALA A 166 -13.20 -42.53 -6.96
N ASP A 167 -14.53 -42.57 -6.99
CA ASP A 167 -15.39 -41.39 -6.80
C ASP A 167 -15.34 -40.89 -5.35
N LEU A 168 -15.30 -41.80 -4.37
CA LEU A 168 -15.11 -41.46 -2.95
C LEU A 168 -13.75 -40.81 -2.70
N LEU A 169 -12.70 -41.35 -3.31
CA LEU A 169 -11.35 -40.80 -3.22
C LEU A 169 -11.22 -39.44 -3.90
N ASN A 170 -11.81 -39.29 -5.08
CA ASN A 170 -11.85 -38.00 -5.78
C ASN A 170 -12.61 -36.96 -4.96
N HIS A 171 -13.73 -37.33 -4.35
CA HIS A 171 -14.48 -36.44 -3.46
C HIS A 171 -13.65 -36.01 -2.25
N ALA A 172 -12.99 -36.95 -1.56
CA ALA A 172 -12.13 -36.64 -0.42
C ALA A 172 -10.94 -35.74 -0.83
N ALA A 173 -10.33 -36.00 -1.97
CA ALA A 173 -9.25 -35.19 -2.52
C ALA A 173 -9.71 -33.77 -2.89
N ASP A 174 -10.89 -33.63 -3.53
CA ASP A 174 -11.47 -32.34 -3.88
C ASP A 174 -11.89 -31.54 -2.63
N TYR A 175 -12.41 -32.21 -1.60
CA TYR A 175 -12.72 -31.58 -0.33
C TYR A 175 -11.44 -31.12 0.40
N GLY A 176 -10.42 -31.98 0.46
CA GLY A 176 -9.11 -31.63 1.03
C GLY A 176 -8.47 -30.45 0.32
N ARG A 177 -8.53 -30.40 -1.02
CA ARG A 177 -8.13 -29.23 -1.81
C ARG A 177 -8.84 -27.97 -1.31
N TRP A 178 -10.17 -28.02 -1.22
CA TRP A 178 -10.96 -26.85 -0.87
C TRP A 178 -10.58 -26.30 0.51
N CYS A 179 -10.36 -27.19 1.48
CA CYS A 179 -9.87 -26.81 2.80
C CYS A 179 -8.51 -26.10 2.73
N GLN A 180 -7.55 -26.65 1.98
CA GLN A 180 -6.21 -26.07 1.84
C GLN A 180 -6.23 -24.71 1.09
N GLU A 181 -7.07 -24.57 0.07
CA GLU A 181 -7.27 -23.28 -0.62
C GLU A 181 -7.88 -22.23 0.31
N LEU A 182 -8.86 -22.62 1.12
CA LEU A 182 -9.50 -21.75 2.10
C LEU A 182 -8.50 -21.29 3.17
N GLU A 183 -7.73 -22.22 3.74
CA GLU A 183 -6.67 -21.93 4.72
C GLU A 183 -5.64 -20.97 4.14
N THR A 184 -5.12 -21.24 2.94
CA THR A 184 -4.14 -20.36 2.28
C THR A 184 -4.68 -18.94 2.09
N ARG A 185 -5.97 -18.79 1.71
CA ARG A 185 -6.60 -17.48 1.57
C ARG A 185 -6.77 -16.78 2.93
N LEU A 186 -7.20 -17.50 3.95
CA LEU A 186 -7.36 -16.96 5.31
C LEU A 186 -6.02 -16.49 5.88
N ASP A 187 -4.96 -17.29 5.74
CA ASP A 187 -3.63 -16.91 6.18
C ASP A 187 -3.10 -15.67 5.45
N SER A 188 -3.31 -15.60 4.13
CA SER A 188 -2.94 -14.42 3.35
C SER A 188 -3.68 -13.17 3.83
N TYR A 189 -4.96 -13.30 4.17
CA TYR A 189 -5.79 -12.21 4.66
C TYR A 189 -5.36 -11.75 6.06
N ILE A 190 -5.15 -12.70 6.99
CA ILE A 190 -4.66 -12.44 8.34
C ILE A 190 -3.34 -11.67 8.27
N ARG A 191 -2.42 -12.11 7.40
CA ARG A 191 -1.12 -11.48 7.24
C ARG A 191 -1.21 -10.05 6.73
N LEU A 192 -2.05 -9.80 5.71
CA LEU A 192 -2.29 -8.44 5.21
C LEU A 192 -2.81 -7.51 6.33
N TYR A 193 -3.72 -8.00 7.18
CA TYR A 193 -4.28 -7.20 8.29
C TYR A 193 -3.28 -6.98 9.44
N GLN A 194 -2.52 -8.00 9.82
CA GLN A 194 -1.51 -7.88 10.87
C GLN A 194 -0.41 -6.91 10.47
N GLU A 195 0.13 -7.03 9.26
CA GLU A 195 1.19 -6.16 8.79
C GLU A 195 0.71 -4.72 8.53
N ALA A 196 -0.56 -4.53 8.13
CA ALA A 196 -1.18 -3.20 8.00
C ALA A 196 -1.52 -2.53 9.35
N SER A 197 -1.75 -3.31 10.41
CA SER A 197 -2.06 -2.77 11.76
C SER A 197 -0.85 -2.49 12.64
N HIS A 198 0.30 -3.08 12.29
CA HIS A 198 1.60 -2.81 12.93
C HIS A 198 2.48 -1.81 12.17
N GLY A 199 1.97 -1.25 11.06
CA GLY A 199 2.67 -0.30 10.18
C GLY A 199 2.56 1.14 10.63
#